data_AF-A0A3M0Y545-F1
#
_entry.id   AF-A0A3M0Y545-F1
#
_cell.length_a   1.000
_cell.length_b   1.000
_cell.length_c   1.000
_cell.angle_alpha   90.00
_cell.angle_beta   90.00
_cell.angle_gamma   90.00
#
_symmetry.space_group_name_H-M   'P 1'
#
loop_
_entity.id
_entity.type
_entity.pdbx_description
1 polymer ?
#
loop_
_entity_poly.entity_id
_entity_poly.type
_entity_poly.pdbx_seq_one_letter_code
_entity_poly.pdbx_strand_id
1 'polypeptide(L)'
;MKPQKVFLLMGIALLVTMACKLLTPEGFAQFATAVANTQIAQTPMIGLPPTETSVDLEDVPYPPTEMPAPTATRKTTPTITLTPTITDTATITPTSTVTFTPTQSQTPTITLTPTVTLPAIDVAACVPDDTKREVGIVSKVVDGDTIEVTINGEVFSVRYIGINTPEMGDYFGVYSANKNSELVSWQWVTLVKDVSETDRYGRLLRYVFVGDVFVNYELVRQGFAEATNYPPDESCEKVFREAAVQARTNQIGLWKPTVTPVPPPIAVPPPSVGGDSGGSNGQSGGNCDPAYPTVCIPPPPPDLDCKDIPYRRFQVNPPDPHRFDGDHDGIGCES
;
A
#
# COMPACT_ATOMS: atom_id res chain seq x y z
N MET A 1 -7.93 -66.16 16.23
CA MET A 1 -7.65 -65.01 17.14
C MET A 1 -6.75 -64.06 16.36
N LYS A 2 -7.04 -62.81 16.02
CA LYS A 2 -7.97 -61.75 16.49
C LYS A 2 -8.07 -60.71 15.34
N PRO A 3 -9.22 -60.10 14.99
CA PRO A 3 -9.30 -59.14 13.88
C PRO A 3 -9.35 -57.68 14.39
N GLN A 4 -8.44 -56.83 13.91
CA GLN A 4 -8.48 -55.38 14.11
C GLN A 4 -7.92 -54.67 12.86
N LYS A 5 -8.61 -54.74 11.72
CA LYS A 5 -8.34 -53.86 10.56
C LYS A 5 -9.59 -53.45 9.77
N VAL A 6 -10.80 -53.68 10.27
CA VAL A 6 -12.05 -53.41 9.52
C VAL A 6 -12.69 -52.06 9.86
N PHE A 7 -12.31 -51.41 10.97
CA PHE A 7 -13.03 -50.21 11.45
C PHE A 7 -12.61 -48.87 10.83
N LEU A 8 -11.47 -48.77 10.13
CA LEU A 8 -11.01 -47.49 9.59
C LEU A 8 -11.56 -47.17 8.19
N LEU A 9 -11.98 -48.19 7.43
CA LEU A 9 -12.48 -48.01 6.06
C LEU A 9 -13.98 -47.70 5.98
N MET A 10 -14.77 -48.00 7.01
CA MET A 10 -16.19 -47.60 7.06
C MET A 10 -16.42 -46.15 7.51
N GLY A 11 -15.47 -45.54 8.24
CA GLY A 11 -15.60 -44.14 8.68
C GLY A 11 -15.44 -43.11 7.56
N ILE A 12 -14.61 -43.40 6.55
CA ILE A 12 -14.36 -42.49 5.42
C ILE A 12 -15.52 -42.57 4.40
N ALA A 13 -16.14 -43.73 4.23
CA ALA A 13 -17.29 -43.89 3.34
C ALA A 13 -18.54 -43.10 3.81
N LEU A 14 -18.72 -42.94 5.13
CA LEU A 14 -19.86 -42.21 5.70
C LEU A 14 -19.72 -40.69 5.56
N LEU A 15 -18.49 -40.15 5.61
CA LEU A 15 -18.23 -38.71 5.41
C LEU A 15 -18.38 -38.29 3.94
N VAL A 16 -18.01 -39.16 2.99
CA VAL A 16 -18.20 -38.88 1.55
C VAL A 16 -19.67 -38.93 1.13
N THR A 17 -20.50 -39.76 1.77
CA THR A 17 -21.96 -39.77 1.51
C THR A 17 -22.70 -38.60 2.14
N MET A 18 -22.20 -38.04 3.25
CA MET A 18 -22.82 -36.90 3.92
C MET A 18 -22.51 -35.57 3.21
N ALA A 19 -21.31 -35.43 2.61
CA ALA A 19 -20.96 -34.28 1.77
C ALA A 19 -21.68 -34.27 0.40
N CYS A 20 -22.12 -35.44 -0.10
CA CYS A 20 -22.76 -35.55 -1.41
C CYS A 20 -24.28 -35.25 -1.41
N LYS A 21 -24.91 -35.08 -0.22
CA LYS A 21 -26.34 -34.72 -0.09
C LYS A 21 -26.62 -33.23 0.10
N LEU A 22 -25.58 -32.39 0.18
CA LEU A 22 -25.68 -30.93 0.31
C LEU A 22 -25.48 -30.18 -1.02
N LEU A 23 -25.32 -30.92 -2.13
CA LEU A 23 -25.08 -30.39 -3.48
C LEU A 23 -26.28 -30.58 -4.42
N THR A 24 -27.46 -30.93 -3.91
CA THR A 24 -28.70 -30.89 -4.68
C THR A 24 -29.47 -29.60 -4.40
N PRO A 25 -30.12 -28.99 -5.42
CA PRO A 25 -30.86 -27.73 -5.26
C PRO A 25 -32.10 -27.80 -4.35
N GLU A 26 -32.40 -28.96 -3.76
CA GLU A 26 -33.50 -29.16 -2.80
C GLU A 26 -33.05 -29.16 -1.32
N GLY A 27 -31.74 -29.15 -1.04
CA GLY A 27 -31.20 -29.22 0.34
C GLY A 27 -31.19 -27.89 1.11
N PHE A 28 -31.47 -26.76 0.46
CA PHE A 28 -31.36 -25.42 1.05
C PHE A 28 -32.66 -24.90 1.70
N ALA A 29 -33.77 -25.62 1.56
CA ALA A 29 -35.10 -25.14 1.95
C ALA A 29 -35.58 -25.58 3.35
N GLN A 30 -34.78 -26.32 4.13
CA GLN A 30 -35.21 -26.82 5.47
C GLN A 30 -34.44 -26.27 6.68
N PHE A 31 -33.46 -25.37 6.48
CA PHE A 31 -32.79 -24.68 7.61
C PHE A 31 -33.32 -23.27 7.89
N ALA A 32 -34.25 -22.74 7.08
CA ALA A 32 -34.81 -21.40 7.22
C ALA A 32 -36.19 -21.36 7.92
N THR A 33 -36.50 -22.32 8.80
CA THR A 33 -37.77 -22.30 9.56
C THR A 33 -37.62 -22.88 10.96
N ALA A 34 -36.60 -22.42 11.71
CA ALA A 34 -36.44 -22.81 13.11
C ALA A 34 -35.72 -21.75 13.97
N VAL A 35 -35.92 -20.45 13.74
CA VAL A 35 -35.58 -19.40 14.73
C VAL A 35 -36.52 -18.19 14.59
N ALA A 36 -37.82 -18.42 14.72
CA ALA A 36 -38.80 -17.32 14.80
C ALA A 36 -40.02 -17.77 15.61
N ASN A 37 -39.80 -18.33 16.80
CA ASN A 37 -40.84 -18.34 17.84
C ASN A 37 -40.21 -18.62 19.20
N THR A 38 -39.73 -17.57 19.85
CA THR A 38 -39.56 -17.58 21.31
C THR A 38 -39.96 -16.21 21.82
N GLN A 39 -41.15 -16.21 22.40
CA GLN A 39 -41.90 -15.11 22.96
C GLN A 39 -41.62 -15.14 24.47
N ILE A 40 -40.92 -14.16 25.04
CA ILE A 40 -40.85 -14.02 26.51
C ILE A 40 -40.84 -12.53 26.93
N ALA A 41 -41.97 -12.16 27.53
CA ALA A 41 -42.22 -11.21 28.63
C ALA A 41 -41.54 -9.82 28.66
N GLN A 42 -42.39 -8.80 28.47
CA GLN A 42 -42.20 -7.44 28.96
C GLN A 42 -42.41 -7.40 30.48
N THR A 43 -41.52 -6.70 31.20
CA THR A 43 -41.66 -6.39 32.63
C THR A 43 -41.85 -4.87 32.78
N PRO A 44 -42.76 -4.37 33.64
CA PRO A 44 -43.06 -2.95 33.76
C PRO A 44 -42.02 -2.22 34.63
N MET A 45 -41.53 -1.09 34.16
CA MET A 45 -40.70 -0.16 34.92
C MET A 45 -41.59 0.76 35.76
N ILE A 46 -41.48 0.62 37.08
CA ILE A 46 -42.09 1.46 38.11
C ILE A 46 -41.25 2.73 38.27
N GLY A 47 -41.90 3.88 38.38
CA GLY A 47 -41.26 5.20 38.48
C GLY A 47 -41.05 5.74 39.90
N LEU A 48 -40.49 6.97 39.90
CA LEU A 48 -40.27 7.98 40.96
C LEU A 48 -38.96 7.89 41.78
N PRO A 49 -38.45 9.01 42.36
CA PRO A 49 -38.70 10.46 42.15
C PRO A 49 -37.42 11.29 41.86
N PRO A 50 -37.52 12.62 41.64
CA PRO A 50 -36.36 13.47 41.33
C PRO A 50 -35.62 13.92 42.59
N THR A 51 -34.33 14.23 42.46
CA THR A 51 -33.57 14.93 43.51
C THR A 51 -32.84 16.10 42.87
N GLU A 52 -33.29 17.30 43.26
CA GLU A 52 -32.58 18.56 43.07
C GLU A 52 -31.30 18.55 43.88
N THR A 53 -30.21 19.09 43.32
CA THR A 53 -29.32 19.94 44.11
C THR A 53 -28.65 20.94 43.18
N SER A 54 -28.97 22.21 43.44
CA SER A 54 -28.37 23.40 42.91
C SER A 54 -26.92 23.55 43.36
N VAL A 55 -26.06 23.97 42.43
CA VAL A 55 -24.89 24.78 42.77
C VAL A 55 -24.73 25.82 41.66
N ASP A 56 -25.11 27.05 42.00
CA ASP A 56 -24.79 28.28 41.29
C ASP A 56 -23.27 28.50 41.30
N LEU A 57 -22.66 28.83 40.17
CA LEU A 57 -21.43 29.62 40.09
C LEU A 57 -21.34 30.31 38.71
N GLU A 58 -21.89 31.52 38.71
CA GLU A 58 -21.38 32.78 38.13
C GLU A 58 -20.93 32.86 36.65
N ASP A 59 -21.69 33.74 35.97
CA ASP A 59 -21.50 34.38 34.68
C ASP A 59 -20.11 34.97 34.42
N VAL A 60 -19.56 34.69 33.23
CA VAL A 60 -18.56 35.53 32.58
C VAL A 60 -19.00 35.81 31.12
N PRO A 61 -19.20 37.08 30.72
CA PRO A 61 -19.73 37.42 29.41
C PRO A 61 -18.59 37.46 28.38
N TYR A 62 -18.65 36.62 27.35
CA TYR A 62 -17.85 36.77 26.14
C TYR A 62 -18.73 37.12 24.93
N PRO A 63 -18.27 38.02 24.05
CA PRO A 63 -19.10 38.73 23.06
C PRO A 63 -19.48 37.86 21.83
N PRO A 64 -20.55 38.22 21.11
CA PRO A 64 -20.97 37.52 19.91
C PRO A 64 -20.02 37.82 18.76
N THR A 65 -19.37 36.79 18.22
CA THR A 65 -18.69 36.88 16.92
C THR A 65 -19.64 36.35 15.86
N GLU A 66 -20.34 37.28 15.22
CA GLU A 66 -21.20 37.08 14.07
C GLU A 66 -20.31 36.81 12.84
N MET A 67 -20.29 35.55 12.36
CA MET A 67 -19.73 35.22 11.04
C MET A 67 -20.86 35.24 10.00
N PRO A 68 -20.73 35.99 8.90
CA PRO A 68 -21.78 36.07 7.88
C PRO A 68 -21.88 34.78 7.06
N ALA A 69 -23.13 34.45 6.71
CA ALA A 69 -23.52 33.37 5.82
C ALA A 69 -22.86 33.46 4.42
N PRO A 70 -22.46 32.34 3.80
CA PRO A 70 -22.11 32.35 2.39
C PRO A 70 -23.39 32.41 1.53
N THR A 71 -23.62 33.57 0.93
CA THR A 71 -24.59 33.79 -0.15
C THR A 71 -24.22 32.92 -1.36
N ALA A 72 -24.99 31.86 -1.61
CA ALA A 72 -24.87 31.05 -2.83
C ALA A 72 -25.61 31.73 -4.00
N THR A 73 -24.88 32.50 -4.80
CA THR A 73 -25.40 33.08 -6.05
C THR A 73 -25.40 32.01 -7.15
N ARG A 74 -26.56 31.39 -7.40
CA ARG A 74 -26.77 30.42 -8.48
C ARG A 74 -26.79 31.14 -9.84
N LYS A 75 -25.66 31.18 -10.53
CA LYS A 75 -25.57 31.62 -11.93
C LYS A 75 -26.05 30.47 -12.83
N THR A 76 -27.21 30.66 -13.45
CA THR A 76 -27.78 29.74 -14.45
C THR A 76 -26.97 29.82 -15.74
N THR A 77 -26.17 28.80 -16.02
CA THR A 77 -25.49 28.61 -17.32
C THR A 77 -26.41 27.77 -18.23
N PRO A 78 -26.65 28.18 -19.48
CA PRO A 78 -27.50 27.43 -20.41
C PRO A 78 -26.85 26.11 -20.84
N THR A 79 -27.62 25.03 -20.73
CA THR A 79 -27.33 23.69 -21.26
C THR A 79 -27.31 23.74 -22.79
N ILE A 80 -26.13 23.51 -23.39
CA ILE A 80 -26.02 23.23 -24.84
C ILE A 80 -26.08 21.71 -25.01
N THR A 81 -27.21 21.23 -25.50
CA THR A 81 -27.41 19.85 -25.94
C THR A 81 -26.75 19.69 -27.31
N LEU A 82 -25.62 18.99 -27.38
CA LEU A 82 -25.03 18.54 -28.65
C LEU A 82 -25.45 17.09 -28.90
N THR A 83 -26.31 16.92 -29.89
CA THR A 83 -26.71 15.63 -30.46
C THR A 83 -25.58 15.07 -31.32
N PRO A 84 -25.05 13.86 -31.08
CA PRO A 84 -24.19 13.20 -32.04
C PRO A 84 -25.05 12.51 -33.13
N THR A 85 -25.00 13.04 -34.35
CA THR A 85 -25.45 12.33 -35.55
C THR A 85 -24.35 11.36 -35.96
N ILE A 86 -24.58 10.05 -35.77
CA ILE A 86 -23.69 9.00 -36.25
C ILE A 86 -24.17 8.61 -37.66
N THR A 87 -23.40 8.97 -38.69
CA THR A 87 -23.57 8.49 -40.05
C THR A 87 -22.73 7.23 -40.21
N ASP A 88 -23.40 6.09 -40.30
CA ASP A 88 -22.81 4.78 -40.54
C ASP A 88 -22.65 4.57 -42.06
N THR A 89 -21.42 4.36 -42.52
CA THR A 89 -21.14 3.90 -43.89
C THR A 89 -19.87 3.05 -43.86
N ALA A 90 -20.03 1.77 -43.55
CA ALA A 90 -18.97 0.78 -43.68
C ALA A 90 -18.89 0.27 -45.13
N THR A 91 -17.77 0.56 -45.79
CA THR A 91 -17.40 -0.02 -47.09
C THR A 91 -16.90 -1.45 -46.89
N ILE A 92 -17.67 -2.42 -47.37
CA ILE A 92 -17.27 -3.83 -47.41
C ILE A 92 -16.25 -4.08 -48.54
N THR A 93 -15.06 -4.55 -48.17
CA THR A 93 -14.04 -5.05 -49.11
C THR A 93 -14.04 -6.59 -49.05
N PRO A 94 -14.10 -7.33 -50.17
CA PRO A 94 -14.11 -8.79 -50.15
C PRO A 94 -12.75 -9.34 -49.71
N THR A 95 -12.76 -10.11 -48.61
CA THR A 95 -11.60 -10.80 -48.05
C THR A 95 -11.43 -12.17 -48.72
N SER A 96 -10.24 -12.47 -49.21
CA SER A 96 -9.89 -13.72 -49.87
C SER A 96 -9.90 -14.90 -48.90
N THR A 97 -10.67 -15.94 -49.22
CA THR A 97 -10.76 -17.18 -48.47
C THR A 97 -9.53 -18.05 -48.73
N VAL A 98 -8.72 -18.32 -47.71
CA VAL A 98 -7.61 -19.27 -47.78
C VAL A 98 -8.06 -20.60 -47.15
N THR A 99 -8.10 -21.65 -47.95
CA THR A 99 -8.48 -23.01 -47.52
C THR A 99 -7.26 -23.70 -46.91
N PHE A 100 -7.29 -23.97 -45.59
CA PHE A 100 -6.27 -24.77 -44.91
C PHE A 100 -6.69 -26.25 -44.86
N THR A 101 -5.79 -27.13 -45.30
CA THR A 101 -5.92 -28.59 -45.25
C THR A 101 -5.58 -29.10 -43.83
N PRO A 102 -6.36 -30.01 -43.22
CA PRO A 102 -6.07 -30.51 -41.88
C PRO A 102 -4.93 -31.54 -41.88
N THR A 103 -3.84 -31.21 -41.20
CA THR A 103 -2.73 -32.13 -40.87
C THR A 103 -3.07 -32.91 -39.61
N GLN A 104 -2.94 -34.23 -39.65
CA GLN A 104 -3.29 -35.13 -38.53
C GLN A 104 -2.42 -34.89 -37.29
N SER A 105 -3.10 -34.74 -36.15
CA SER A 105 -2.55 -34.49 -34.82
C SER A 105 -2.26 -35.82 -34.12
N GLN A 106 -1.00 -36.06 -33.75
CA GLN A 106 -0.61 -37.21 -32.93
C GLN A 106 -0.67 -36.80 -31.46
N THR A 107 -1.41 -37.55 -30.66
CA THR A 107 -1.61 -37.31 -29.23
C THR A 107 -0.35 -37.68 -28.44
N PRO A 108 0.32 -36.74 -27.73
CA PRO A 108 1.44 -37.09 -26.88
C PRO A 108 0.95 -37.84 -25.64
N THR A 109 1.51 -39.03 -25.39
CA THR A 109 1.29 -39.79 -24.15
C THR A 109 2.13 -39.14 -23.03
N ILE A 110 1.47 -38.44 -22.11
CA ILE A 110 2.13 -37.79 -20.96
C ILE A 110 2.45 -38.86 -19.92
N THR A 111 3.74 -39.14 -19.73
CA THR A 111 4.23 -39.98 -18.64
C THR A 111 4.37 -39.12 -17.40
N LEU A 112 3.56 -39.37 -16.36
CA LEU A 112 3.58 -38.63 -15.11
C LEU A 112 4.77 -39.08 -14.25
N THR A 113 5.84 -38.29 -14.27
CA THR A 113 6.94 -38.41 -13.31
C THR A 113 6.45 -37.96 -11.94
N PRO A 114 6.70 -38.69 -10.83
CA PRO A 114 6.32 -38.23 -9.50
C PRO A 114 7.12 -36.97 -9.14
N THR A 115 6.45 -35.83 -9.15
CA THR A 115 6.99 -34.56 -8.66
C THR A 115 7.20 -34.69 -7.15
N VAL A 116 8.44 -34.58 -6.71
CA VAL A 116 8.78 -34.42 -5.29
C VAL A 116 8.28 -33.04 -4.88
N THR A 117 7.05 -32.98 -4.37
CA THR A 117 6.46 -31.76 -3.81
C THR A 117 7.16 -31.48 -2.49
N LEU A 118 8.10 -30.53 -2.50
CA LEU A 118 8.61 -29.92 -1.26
C LEU A 118 7.42 -29.32 -0.50
N PRO A 119 7.35 -29.46 0.83
CA PRO A 119 6.27 -28.86 1.61
C PRO A 119 6.30 -27.34 1.39
N ALA A 120 5.15 -26.77 1.00
CA ALA A 120 4.97 -25.33 0.97
C ALA A 120 5.21 -24.81 2.40
N ILE A 121 6.24 -23.98 2.58
CA ILE A 121 6.49 -23.32 3.86
C ILE A 121 5.31 -22.39 4.09
N ASP A 122 4.58 -22.62 5.17
CA ASP A 122 3.53 -21.71 5.62
C ASP A 122 4.17 -20.44 6.16
N VAL A 123 4.23 -19.42 5.29
CA VAL A 123 4.82 -18.11 5.61
C VAL A 123 4.03 -17.35 6.68
N ALA A 124 2.78 -17.76 6.95
CA ALA A 124 1.94 -17.15 7.96
C ALA A 124 2.05 -17.84 9.34
N ALA A 125 2.81 -18.94 9.46
CA ALA A 125 3.00 -19.66 10.72
C ALA A 125 3.72 -18.84 11.82
N CYS A 126 4.27 -17.68 11.47
CA CYS A 126 4.84 -16.72 12.42
C CYS A 126 3.79 -15.83 13.11
N VAL A 127 2.57 -15.75 12.56
CA VAL A 127 1.52 -14.90 13.14
C VAL A 127 0.96 -15.59 14.39
N PRO A 128 0.81 -14.88 15.52
CA PRO A 128 0.24 -15.45 16.73
C PRO A 128 -1.16 -16.04 16.48
N ASP A 129 -1.37 -17.29 16.90
CA ASP A 129 -2.65 -18.00 16.74
C ASP A 129 -3.63 -17.77 17.90
N ASP A 130 -3.12 -17.28 19.04
CA ASP A 130 -3.89 -17.01 20.25
C ASP A 130 -4.53 -15.61 20.26
N THR A 131 -4.24 -14.77 19.27
CA THR A 131 -4.81 -13.43 19.15
C THR A 131 -6.14 -13.43 18.41
N LYS A 132 -7.02 -12.50 18.80
CA LYS A 132 -8.33 -12.31 18.17
C LYS A 132 -8.12 -11.92 16.71
N ARG A 133 -8.76 -12.66 15.80
CA ARG A 133 -8.85 -12.33 14.38
C ARG A 133 -10.07 -11.46 14.15
N GLU A 134 -9.87 -10.29 13.57
CA GLU A 134 -10.92 -9.33 13.25
C GLU A 134 -11.12 -9.27 11.74
N VAL A 135 -12.36 -9.10 11.31
CA VAL A 135 -12.69 -9.08 9.88
C VAL A 135 -13.34 -7.75 9.56
N GLY A 136 -12.93 -7.13 8.46
CA GLY A 136 -13.47 -5.88 7.98
C GLY A 136 -13.30 -5.72 6.49
N ILE A 137 -13.96 -4.71 5.92
CA ILE A 137 -13.84 -4.37 4.51
C ILE A 137 -12.94 -3.14 4.35
N VAL A 138 -11.98 -3.21 3.43
CA VAL A 138 -11.13 -2.06 3.12
C VAL A 138 -11.96 -0.99 2.42
N SER A 139 -12.02 0.20 3.02
CA SER A 139 -12.73 1.36 2.47
C SER A 139 -11.80 2.29 1.71
N LYS A 140 -10.50 2.29 2.05
CA LYS A 140 -9.49 3.14 1.40
C LYS A 140 -8.08 2.62 1.66
N VAL A 141 -7.19 2.79 0.68
CA VAL A 141 -5.74 2.63 0.84
C VAL A 141 -5.14 4.02 1.00
N VAL A 142 -4.40 4.24 2.09
CA VAL A 142 -3.80 5.54 2.40
C VAL A 142 -2.43 5.65 1.72
N ASP A 143 -1.59 4.63 1.90
CA ASP A 143 -0.25 4.51 1.32
C ASP A 143 0.15 3.02 1.20
N GLY A 144 1.46 2.73 1.09
CA GLY A 144 1.98 1.39 0.86
C GLY A 144 1.82 0.41 2.04
N ASP A 145 1.57 0.88 3.26
CA ASP A 145 1.45 0.03 4.46
C ASP A 145 0.35 0.49 5.43
N THR A 146 -0.47 1.44 5.02
CA THR A 146 -1.59 1.97 5.80
C THR A 146 -2.88 1.92 4.98
N ILE A 147 -3.94 1.37 5.59
CA ILE A 147 -5.29 1.29 5.03
C ILE A 147 -6.33 1.82 6.02
N GLU A 148 -7.51 2.14 5.52
CA GLU A 148 -8.72 2.32 6.34
C GLU A 148 -9.66 1.13 6.13
N VAL A 149 -10.13 0.55 7.24
CA VAL A 149 -10.99 -0.63 7.25
C VAL A 149 -12.26 -0.32 8.02
N THR A 150 -13.41 -0.66 7.45
CA THR A 150 -14.69 -0.62 8.15
C THR A 150 -14.89 -1.93 8.91
N ILE A 151 -14.95 -1.85 10.23
CA ILE A 151 -15.18 -2.96 11.16
C ILE A 151 -16.45 -2.63 11.96
N ASN A 152 -17.47 -3.48 11.88
CA ASN A 152 -18.75 -3.28 12.57
C ASN A 152 -19.42 -1.90 12.33
N GLY A 153 -19.19 -1.29 11.17
CA GLY A 153 -19.75 0.01 10.79
C GLY A 153 -18.92 1.24 11.18
N GLU A 154 -17.78 1.05 11.85
CA GLU A 154 -16.83 2.12 12.19
C GLU A 154 -15.54 1.98 11.36
N VAL A 155 -14.93 3.11 11.00
CA VAL A 155 -13.72 3.17 10.17
C VAL A 155 -12.50 3.29 11.05
N PHE A 156 -11.55 2.36 10.89
CA PHE A 156 -10.28 2.34 11.59
C PHE A 156 -9.12 2.49 10.62
N SER A 157 -8.13 3.30 10.98
CA SER A 157 -6.83 3.29 10.28
C SER A 157 -5.99 2.13 10.79
N VAL A 158 -5.40 1.36 9.89
CA VAL A 158 -4.61 0.16 10.17
C VAL A 158 -3.22 0.33 9.58
N ARG A 159 -2.18 0.23 10.42
CA ARG A 159 -0.76 0.23 10.05
C ARG A 159 -0.20 -1.19 10.07
N TYR A 160 0.51 -1.57 9.01
CA TYR A 160 1.01 -2.92 8.85
C TYR A 160 2.22 -3.16 9.77
N ILE A 161 2.16 -4.23 10.54
CA ILE A 161 3.25 -4.63 11.44
C ILE A 161 4.45 -5.16 10.62
N GLY A 162 5.65 -4.81 11.07
CA GLY A 162 6.90 -5.42 10.61
C GLY A 162 7.42 -4.95 9.25
N ILE A 163 6.75 -3.96 8.64
CA ILE A 163 7.13 -3.43 7.33
C ILE A 163 7.07 -1.89 7.31
N ASN A 164 7.85 -1.30 6.41
CA ASN A 164 7.76 0.11 6.09
C ASN A 164 7.85 0.32 4.58
N THR A 165 7.00 1.18 4.04
CA THR A 165 7.04 1.62 2.63
C THR A 165 7.59 3.03 2.54
N PRO A 166 8.17 3.44 1.39
CA PRO A 166 8.46 4.85 1.16
C PRO A 166 7.17 5.67 1.21
N GLU A 167 7.25 6.89 1.75
CA GLU A 167 6.11 7.77 1.80
C GLU A 167 5.67 8.17 0.39
N MET A 168 4.43 8.63 0.23
CA MET A 168 3.86 8.94 -1.10
C MET A 168 4.69 9.93 -1.94
N GLY A 169 5.48 10.80 -1.29
CA GLY A 169 6.35 11.76 -1.95
C GLY A 169 7.73 11.22 -2.32
N ASP A 170 8.12 10.07 -1.77
CA ASP A 170 9.44 9.50 -1.95
C ASP A 170 9.52 8.68 -3.25
N TYR A 171 10.76 8.45 -3.70
CA TYR A 171 11.00 7.49 -4.76
C TYR A 171 10.35 6.15 -4.40
N PHE A 172 9.58 5.60 -5.34
CA PHE A 172 8.87 4.33 -5.20
C PHE A 172 7.62 4.32 -4.29
N GLY A 173 7.29 5.41 -3.59
CA GLY A 173 6.11 5.48 -2.70
C GLY A 173 4.77 5.19 -3.39
N VAL A 174 4.52 5.87 -4.51
CA VAL A 174 3.30 5.65 -5.33
C VAL A 174 3.20 4.20 -5.83
N TYR A 175 4.31 3.57 -6.18
CA TYR A 175 4.32 2.18 -6.64
C TYR A 175 3.96 1.22 -5.50
N SER A 176 4.42 1.52 -4.28
CA SER A 176 4.11 0.76 -3.06
C SER A 176 2.63 0.88 -2.69
N ALA A 177 2.07 2.10 -2.72
CA ALA A 177 0.64 2.33 -2.51
C ALA A 177 -0.24 1.65 -3.56
N ASN A 178 0.16 1.71 -4.85
CA ASN A 178 -0.56 1.01 -5.91
C ASN A 178 -0.53 -0.50 -5.71
N LYS A 179 0.62 -1.07 -5.34
CA LYS A 179 0.72 -2.51 -5.06
C LYS A 179 -0.16 -2.91 -3.88
N ASN A 180 -0.17 -2.13 -2.81
CA ASN A 180 -1.05 -2.38 -1.67
C ASN A 180 -2.52 -2.34 -2.11
N SER A 181 -2.90 -1.31 -2.89
CA SER A 181 -4.24 -1.18 -3.48
C SER A 181 -4.65 -2.37 -4.34
N GLU A 182 -3.76 -2.91 -5.17
CA GLU A 182 -4.04 -4.12 -5.96
C GLU A 182 -4.37 -5.33 -5.09
N LEU A 183 -3.75 -5.45 -3.91
CA LEU A 183 -3.93 -6.58 -3.01
C LEU A 183 -5.20 -6.45 -2.17
N VAL A 184 -5.55 -5.23 -1.72
CA VAL A 184 -6.51 -5.05 -0.62
C VAL A 184 -7.74 -4.20 -0.95
N SER A 185 -7.73 -3.42 -2.04
CA SER A 185 -8.82 -2.50 -2.33
C SER A 185 -10.16 -3.22 -2.50
N TRP A 186 -11.15 -2.77 -1.72
CA TRP A 186 -12.51 -3.34 -1.68
C TRP A 186 -12.58 -4.82 -1.32
N GLN A 187 -11.52 -5.36 -0.71
CA GLN A 187 -11.48 -6.74 -0.23
C GLN A 187 -11.91 -6.82 1.23
N TRP A 188 -12.42 -8.00 1.60
CA TRP A 188 -12.51 -8.40 3.00
C TRP A 188 -11.13 -8.81 3.48
N VAL A 189 -10.68 -8.18 4.57
CA VAL A 189 -9.40 -8.46 5.21
C VAL A 189 -9.61 -9.13 6.56
N THR A 190 -8.73 -10.09 6.87
CA THR A 190 -8.53 -10.58 8.23
C THR A 190 -7.36 -9.83 8.84
N LEU A 191 -7.60 -9.23 10.00
CA LEU A 191 -6.67 -8.41 10.75
C LEU A 191 -6.30 -9.16 12.02
N VAL A 192 -5.00 -9.32 12.24
CA VAL A 192 -4.45 -10.02 13.40
C VAL A 192 -3.45 -9.11 14.08
N LYS A 193 -3.67 -8.80 15.36
CA LYS A 193 -2.69 -8.05 16.13
C LYS A 193 -1.57 -8.96 16.60
N ASP A 194 -0.44 -8.36 16.89
CA ASP A 194 0.63 -9.02 17.65
C ASP A 194 0.44 -8.68 19.14
N VAL A 195 1.38 -7.97 19.76
CA VAL A 195 1.29 -7.59 21.16
C VAL A 195 0.47 -6.31 21.31
N SER A 196 0.86 -5.25 20.59
CA SER A 196 0.29 -3.91 20.67
C SER A 196 -1.05 -3.80 19.94
N GLU A 197 -1.94 -2.98 20.48
CA GLU A 197 -3.25 -2.71 19.87
C GLU A 197 -3.16 -1.57 18.85
N THR A 198 -2.60 -0.44 19.28
CA THR A 198 -2.44 0.78 18.48
C THR A 198 -1.05 1.37 18.61
N ASP A 199 -0.66 2.14 17.61
CA ASP A 199 0.49 3.04 17.73
C ASP A 199 0.13 4.35 18.47
N ARG A 200 1.11 5.25 18.58
CA ARG A 200 0.95 6.57 19.21
C ARG A 200 -0.01 7.52 18.48
N TYR A 201 -0.39 7.21 17.25
CA TYR A 201 -1.31 7.99 16.43
C TYR A 201 -2.74 7.41 16.45
N GLY A 202 -2.96 6.32 17.19
CA GLY A 202 -4.24 5.65 17.28
C GLY A 202 -4.56 4.73 16.10
N ARG A 203 -3.58 4.41 15.24
CA ARG A 203 -3.76 3.43 14.17
C ARG A 203 -3.66 2.02 14.76
N LEU A 204 -4.57 1.13 14.36
CA LEU A 204 -4.49 -0.29 14.72
C LEU A 204 -3.23 -0.90 14.13
N LEU A 205 -2.46 -1.63 14.93
CA LEU A 205 -1.29 -2.39 14.47
C LEU A 205 -1.72 -3.80 14.11
N ARG A 206 -1.61 -4.20 12.83
CA ARG A 206 -2.09 -5.50 12.35
C ARG A 206 -1.17 -6.16 11.31
N TYR A 207 -1.11 -7.48 11.36
CA TYR A 207 -0.87 -8.34 10.21
C TYR A 207 -2.16 -8.43 9.39
N VAL A 208 -2.05 -8.31 8.06
CA VAL A 208 -3.20 -8.19 7.16
C VAL A 208 -3.23 -9.35 6.17
N PHE A 209 -4.41 -9.96 6.06
CA PHE A 209 -4.66 -11.09 5.17
C PHE A 209 -5.83 -10.82 4.24
N VAL A 210 -5.71 -11.22 2.98
CA VAL A 210 -6.81 -11.29 2.01
C VAL A 210 -6.92 -12.74 1.53
N GLY A 211 -7.92 -13.47 2.04
CA GLY A 211 -7.95 -14.92 1.89
C GLY A 211 -6.67 -15.54 2.49
N ASP A 212 -5.95 -16.33 1.69
CA ASP A 212 -4.68 -16.95 2.09
C ASP A 212 -3.45 -16.06 1.82
N VAL A 213 -3.66 -14.85 1.29
CA VAL A 213 -2.55 -13.93 0.97
C VAL A 213 -2.15 -13.15 2.22
N PHE A 214 -0.94 -13.39 2.72
CA PHE A 214 -0.33 -12.57 3.77
C PHE A 214 0.25 -11.29 3.16
N VAL A 215 -0.51 -10.19 3.24
CA VAL A 215 -0.23 -8.94 2.50
C VAL A 215 1.11 -8.33 2.91
N ASN A 216 1.42 -8.29 4.22
CA ASN A 216 2.70 -7.75 4.72
C ASN A 216 3.89 -8.47 4.07
N TYR A 217 3.84 -9.80 4.04
CA TYR A 217 4.86 -10.64 3.43
C TYR A 217 4.97 -10.39 1.93
N GLU A 218 3.84 -10.31 1.22
CA GLU A 218 3.83 -10.09 -0.23
C GLU A 218 4.44 -8.76 -0.64
N LEU A 219 4.18 -7.68 0.12
CA LEU A 219 4.79 -6.38 -0.13
C LEU A 219 6.32 -6.44 0.01
N VAL A 220 6.84 -7.09 1.04
CA VAL A 220 8.29 -7.25 1.22
C VAL A 220 8.90 -8.16 0.15
N ARG A 221 8.28 -9.32 -0.10
CA ARG A 221 8.74 -10.32 -1.07
C ARG A 221 8.83 -9.74 -2.48
N GLN A 222 7.90 -8.86 -2.84
CA GLN A 222 7.86 -8.20 -4.14
C GLN A 222 8.64 -6.87 -4.16
N GLY A 223 9.34 -6.52 -3.09
CA GLY A 223 10.19 -5.34 -3.01
C GLY A 223 9.41 -4.02 -3.02
N PHE A 224 8.17 -3.99 -2.52
CA PHE A 224 7.38 -2.77 -2.32
C PHE A 224 7.43 -2.26 -0.88
N ALA A 225 8.00 -3.04 0.03
CA ALA A 225 8.23 -2.63 1.40
C ALA A 225 9.61 -3.11 1.88
N GLU A 226 10.19 -2.38 2.81
CA GLU A 226 11.28 -2.84 3.64
C GLU A 226 10.76 -3.66 4.82
N ALA A 227 11.56 -4.61 5.30
CA ALA A 227 11.31 -5.26 6.58
C ALA A 227 11.85 -4.37 7.70
N THR A 228 11.00 -4.02 8.66
CA THR A 228 11.36 -3.15 9.78
C THR A 228 10.91 -3.77 11.08
N ASN A 229 11.73 -3.68 12.11
CA ASN A 229 11.43 -4.27 13.41
C ASN A 229 11.10 -3.18 14.44
N TYR A 230 9.97 -3.33 15.12
CA TYR A 230 9.48 -2.42 16.16
C TYR A 230 8.97 -3.24 17.36
N PRO A 231 9.82 -3.50 18.37
CA PRO A 231 9.37 -4.22 19.55
C PRO A 231 8.21 -3.48 20.25
N PRO A 232 7.21 -4.21 20.78
CA PRO A 232 7.17 -5.67 20.97
C PRO A 232 6.59 -6.50 19.80
N ASP A 233 6.26 -5.89 18.67
CA ASP A 233 5.50 -6.52 17.58
C ASP A 233 6.42 -7.19 16.53
N GLU A 234 7.11 -8.26 16.96
CA GLU A 234 8.22 -8.86 16.20
C GLU A 234 7.94 -10.29 15.71
N SER A 235 6.73 -10.83 15.90
CA SER A 235 6.46 -12.28 15.69
C SER A 235 6.84 -12.79 14.29
N CYS A 236 6.71 -11.96 13.25
CA CYS A 236 7.07 -12.28 11.87
C CYS A 236 8.41 -11.67 11.37
N GLU A 237 9.23 -11.09 12.24
CA GLU A 237 10.48 -10.40 11.87
C GLU A 237 11.37 -11.29 10.97
N LYS A 238 11.61 -12.54 11.37
CA LYS A 238 12.49 -13.46 10.63
C LYS A 238 11.98 -13.71 9.21
N VAL A 239 10.66 -13.89 9.05
CA VAL A 239 10.02 -14.16 7.75
C VAL A 239 10.16 -12.94 6.83
N PHE A 240 9.89 -11.74 7.34
CA PHE A 240 10.03 -10.51 6.55
C PHE A 240 11.50 -10.22 6.20
N ARG A 241 12.43 -10.41 7.13
CA ARG A 241 13.86 -10.22 6.88
C ARG A 241 14.36 -11.15 5.77
N GLU A 242 13.96 -12.41 5.77
CA GLU A 242 14.34 -13.37 4.72
C GLU A 242 13.74 -12.99 3.36
N ALA A 243 12.49 -12.55 3.32
CA ALA A 243 11.87 -12.03 2.10
C ALA A 243 12.59 -10.78 1.56
N ALA A 244 12.96 -9.85 2.45
CA ALA A 244 13.69 -8.64 2.08
C ALA A 244 15.07 -8.95 1.49
N VAL A 245 15.80 -9.91 2.06
CA VAL A 245 17.09 -10.38 1.53
C VAL A 245 16.91 -10.95 0.12
N GLN A 246 15.86 -11.74 -0.13
CA GLN A 246 15.56 -12.27 -1.46
C GLN A 246 15.23 -11.16 -2.45
N ALA A 247 14.38 -10.21 -2.06
CA ALA A 247 14.01 -9.08 -2.92
C ALA A 247 15.23 -8.22 -3.28
N ARG A 248 16.13 -7.96 -2.32
CA ARG A 248 17.40 -7.25 -2.52
C ARG A 248 18.33 -7.98 -3.48
N THR A 249 18.56 -9.26 -3.22
CA THR A 249 19.47 -10.10 -4.03
C THR A 249 18.99 -10.20 -5.48
N ASN A 250 17.68 -10.22 -5.69
CA ASN A 250 17.07 -10.30 -7.01
C ASN A 250 16.75 -8.93 -7.62
N GLN A 251 17.13 -7.83 -6.97
CA GLN A 251 16.91 -6.46 -7.45
C GLN A 251 15.44 -6.21 -7.84
N ILE A 252 14.52 -6.55 -6.94
CA ILE A 252 13.07 -6.41 -7.17
C ILE A 252 12.56 -5.11 -6.55
N GLY A 253 11.65 -4.41 -7.23
CA GLY A 253 10.99 -3.21 -6.72
C GLY A 253 11.97 -2.12 -6.27
N LEU A 254 11.89 -1.72 -5.00
CA LEU A 254 12.79 -0.79 -4.29
C LEU A 254 14.28 -1.07 -4.55
N TRP A 255 14.63 -2.33 -4.77
CA TRP A 255 16.01 -2.78 -4.88
C TRP A 255 16.54 -2.81 -6.32
N LYS A 256 15.73 -2.35 -7.29
CA LYS A 256 16.21 -2.16 -8.67
C LYS A 256 17.26 -1.04 -8.68
N PRO A 257 18.43 -1.26 -9.28
CA PRO A 257 19.37 -0.18 -9.52
C PRO A 257 18.66 0.89 -10.35
N THR A 258 18.54 2.08 -9.81
CA THR A 258 18.20 3.25 -10.62
C THR A 258 19.32 3.36 -11.63
N VAL A 259 18.99 3.29 -12.92
CA VAL A 259 19.93 3.70 -13.96
C VAL A 259 20.19 5.19 -13.72
N THR A 260 21.28 5.50 -13.03
CA THR A 260 21.82 6.86 -13.05
C THR A 260 21.98 7.20 -14.52
N PRO A 261 21.25 8.20 -15.06
CA PRO A 261 21.48 8.60 -16.44
C PRO A 261 22.97 8.88 -16.54
N VAL A 262 23.66 8.15 -17.41
CA VAL A 262 25.05 8.47 -17.73
C VAL A 262 25.02 9.95 -18.11
N PRO A 263 25.70 10.83 -17.35
CA PRO A 263 25.69 12.25 -17.68
C PRO A 263 26.11 12.35 -19.14
N PRO A 264 25.42 13.14 -19.97
CA PRO A 264 25.81 13.31 -21.36
C PRO A 264 27.32 13.58 -21.38
N PRO A 265 28.08 12.95 -22.30
CA PRO A 265 29.51 13.16 -22.36
C PRO A 265 29.75 14.67 -22.32
N ILE A 266 30.48 15.12 -21.30
CA ILE A 266 30.75 16.54 -21.08
C ILE A 266 31.22 17.07 -22.43
N ALA A 267 30.43 17.94 -23.04
CA ALA A 267 30.81 18.57 -24.29
C ALA A 267 32.11 19.30 -23.98
N VAL A 268 33.25 18.75 -24.40
CA VAL A 268 34.54 19.38 -24.23
C VAL A 268 34.40 20.72 -24.95
N PRO A 269 34.42 21.85 -24.22
CA PRO A 269 34.30 23.14 -24.89
C PRO A 269 35.45 23.22 -25.91
N PRO A 270 35.18 23.69 -27.13
CA PRO A 270 36.25 23.88 -28.11
C PRO A 270 37.35 24.74 -27.46
N PRO A 271 38.63 24.44 -27.72
CA PRO A 271 39.75 25.12 -27.10
C PRO A 271 39.57 26.63 -27.28
N SER A 272 39.39 27.33 -26.15
CA SER A 272 39.26 28.78 -26.13
C SER A 272 40.59 29.39 -26.56
N VAL A 273 40.58 29.90 -27.79
CA VAL A 273 41.66 30.72 -28.33
C VAL A 273 41.69 32.00 -27.51
N GLY A 274 42.77 32.20 -26.77
CA GLY A 274 42.95 33.33 -25.87
C GLY A 274 43.23 34.65 -26.60
N GLY A 275 42.73 35.73 -26.01
CA GLY A 275 43.17 37.12 -26.19
C GLY A 275 42.39 37.91 -27.25
N ASP A 276 42.00 39.16 -27.07
CA ASP A 276 42.33 40.13 -26.01
C ASP A 276 41.44 41.39 -26.15
N SER A 277 41.34 42.14 -25.05
CA SER A 277 41.09 43.59 -24.93
C SER A 277 39.68 44.19 -25.10
N GLY A 278 39.13 44.68 -23.99
CA GLY A 278 38.09 45.73 -23.95
C GLY A 278 37.21 45.70 -22.70
N GLY A 279 37.72 46.14 -21.55
CA GLY A 279 37.08 45.99 -20.24
C GLY A 279 35.88 46.89 -19.93
N SER A 280 35.06 46.47 -18.96
CA SER A 280 34.84 47.19 -17.68
C SER A 280 33.78 46.49 -16.82
N ASN A 281 34.22 46.11 -15.61
CA ASN A 281 33.48 45.99 -14.35
C ASN A 281 32.25 45.07 -14.25
N GLY A 282 32.53 43.85 -13.77
CA GLY A 282 31.57 42.93 -13.13
C GLY A 282 32.32 41.93 -12.26
N GLN A 283 33.18 42.43 -11.37
CA GLN A 283 33.82 41.62 -10.35
C GLN A 283 32.77 41.17 -9.33
N SER A 284 32.63 39.87 -9.15
CA SER A 284 32.26 39.28 -7.85
C SER A 284 33.06 37.98 -7.77
N GLY A 285 34.18 37.89 -7.07
CA GLY A 285 34.36 38.40 -5.71
C GLY A 285 33.62 37.53 -4.68
N GLY A 286 33.05 36.39 -5.09
CA GLY A 286 32.49 35.39 -4.20
C GLY A 286 33.58 34.43 -3.75
N ASN A 287 33.83 34.36 -2.45
CA ASN A 287 34.56 33.28 -1.82
C ASN A 287 33.74 32.00 -2.01
N CYS A 288 33.80 31.33 -3.17
CA CYS A 288 33.02 30.12 -3.42
C CYS A 288 33.75 28.92 -2.78
N ASP A 289 32.99 28.03 -2.14
CA ASP A 289 33.53 26.84 -1.49
C ASP A 289 33.92 25.79 -2.54
N PRO A 290 35.15 25.23 -2.48
CA PRO A 290 35.61 24.20 -3.41
C PRO A 290 34.82 22.87 -3.34
N ALA A 291 34.03 22.66 -2.29
CA ALA A 291 33.11 21.52 -2.20
C ALA A 291 32.03 21.55 -3.29
N TYR A 292 31.74 22.71 -3.89
CA TYR A 292 30.69 22.89 -4.89
C TYR A 292 31.28 23.40 -6.22
N PRO A 293 32.02 22.57 -6.97
CA PRO A 293 32.79 23.03 -8.12
C PRO A 293 31.92 23.52 -9.29
N THR A 294 30.66 23.12 -9.35
CA THR A 294 29.74 23.43 -10.45
C THR A 294 28.87 24.66 -10.21
N VAL A 295 28.81 25.17 -8.98
CA VAL A 295 27.96 26.30 -8.57
C VAL A 295 28.69 27.18 -7.55
N CYS A 296 28.56 28.49 -7.61
CA CYS A 296 29.20 29.33 -6.58
C CYS A 296 28.31 29.42 -5.34
N ILE A 297 28.69 28.70 -4.28
CA ILE A 297 28.09 28.77 -2.95
C ILE A 297 29.20 29.16 -1.97
N PRO A 298 29.02 30.19 -1.12
CA PRO A 298 30.07 30.61 -0.19
C PRO A 298 30.26 29.61 0.96
N PRO A 299 31.46 29.46 1.54
CA PRO A 299 31.68 28.59 2.70
C PRO A 299 30.92 29.13 3.93
N PRO A 300 30.50 28.25 4.86
CA PRO A 300 29.85 28.68 6.08
C PRO A 300 30.79 29.52 6.97
N PRO A 301 30.28 30.48 7.77
CA PRO A 301 28.85 30.84 7.95
C PRO A 301 28.33 31.94 7.00
N PRO A 302 27.00 31.99 6.73
CA PRO A 302 25.95 31.15 7.33
C PRO A 302 25.91 29.75 6.73
N ASP A 303 25.34 28.80 7.47
CA ASP A 303 24.99 27.49 6.90
C ASP A 303 23.76 27.66 5.99
N LEU A 304 23.86 27.20 4.75
CA LEU A 304 22.83 27.36 3.72
C LEU A 304 22.15 26.02 3.48
N ASP A 305 20.82 25.98 3.46
CA ASP A 305 20.06 24.78 3.07
C ASP A 305 19.64 24.86 1.60
N CYS A 306 19.18 23.74 1.02
CA CYS A 306 18.70 23.68 -0.37
C CYS A 306 17.58 24.70 -0.68
N LYS A 307 16.84 25.15 0.32
CA LYS A 307 15.80 26.17 0.19
C LYS A 307 16.36 27.60 0.02
N ASP A 308 17.58 27.85 0.49
CA ASP A 308 18.20 29.17 0.55
C ASP A 308 19.00 29.51 -0.73
N ILE A 309 19.22 28.50 -1.57
CA ILE A 309 19.93 28.63 -2.85
C ILE A 309 19.04 28.23 -4.03
N PRO A 310 19.24 28.84 -5.22
CA PRO A 310 18.46 28.52 -6.41
C PRO A 310 18.94 27.25 -7.13
N TYR A 311 20.07 26.67 -6.72
CA TYR A 311 20.69 25.53 -7.38
C TYR A 311 20.10 24.20 -6.92
N ARG A 312 19.95 23.25 -7.84
CA ARG A 312 19.47 21.88 -7.57
C ARG A 312 20.35 20.89 -8.33
N ARG A 313 20.51 19.69 -7.76
CA ARG A 313 21.24 18.58 -8.38
C ARG A 313 22.64 19.00 -8.88
N PHE A 314 23.42 19.64 -8.01
CA PHE A 314 24.78 20.08 -8.31
C PHE A 314 25.80 19.15 -7.65
N GLN A 315 27.02 19.13 -8.17
CA GLN A 315 28.08 18.27 -7.67
C GLN A 315 28.53 18.72 -6.26
N VAL A 316 28.64 17.75 -5.35
CA VAL A 316 29.16 17.95 -4.00
C VAL A 316 30.39 17.07 -3.79
N ASN A 317 31.50 17.70 -3.40
CA ASN A 317 32.73 17.01 -3.04
C ASN A 317 32.87 16.96 -1.51
N PRO A 318 33.27 15.82 -0.92
CA PRO A 318 33.59 15.76 0.49
C PRO A 318 34.82 16.63 0.86
N PRO A 319 34.82 17.27 2.05
CA PRO A 319 33.72 17.34 3.01
C PRO A 319 32.64 18.32 2.53
N ASP A 320 31.36 17.98 2.67
CA ASP A 320 30.20 18.80 2.29
C ASP A 320 29.83 19.78 3.43
N PRO A 321 30.32 21.03 3.44
CA PRO A 321 30.28 21.87 4.63
C PRO A 321 28.87 22.40 4.94
N HIS A 322 27.99 22.47 3.93
CA HIS A 322 26.57 22.80 4.07
C HIS A 322 25.63 21.59 4.11
N ARG A 323 26.16 20.38 3.98
CA ARG A 323 25.37 19.14 4.08
C ARG A 323 24.23 19.09 3.05
N PHE A 324 24.47 19.58 1.83
CA PHE A 324 23.52 19.51 0.72
C PHE A 324 23.32 18.09 0.17
N ASP A 325 24.31 17.21 0.36
CA ASP A 325 24.35 15.81 -0.06
C ASP A 325 24.23 14.91 1.18
N GLY A 326 22.97 14.65 1.58
CA GLY A 326 22.66 13.95 2.82
C GLY A 326 22.90 12.44 2.75
N ASP A 327 22.76 11.84 1.58
CA ASP A 327 22.94 10.41 1.31
C ASP A 327 24.34 10.05 0.81
N HIS A 328 25.18 11.07 0.56
CA HIS A 328 26.60 10.98 0.20
C HIS A 328 26.83 10.33 -1.18
N ASP A 329 25.94 10.59 -2.13
CA ASP A 329 26.02 10.08 -3.49
C ASP A 329 26.83 11.00 -4.43
N GLY A 330 27.25 12.17 -3.94
CA GLY A 330 27.99 13.21 -4.67
C GLY A 330 27.11 14.28 -5.31
N ILE A 331 25.80 14.27 -5.06
CA ILE A 331 24.82 15.19 -5.66
C ILE A 331 24.04 15.91 -4.56
N GLY A 332 24.22 17.22 -4.48
CA GLY A 332 23.52 18.07 -3.52
C GLY A 332 22.15 18.53 -3.99
N CYS A 333 21.20 18.64 -3.05
CA CYS A 333 19.86 19.20 -3.26
C CYS A 333 19.08 18.51 -4.39
N GLU A 334 18.88 17.21 -4.24
CA GLU A 334 18.16 16.36 -5.18
C GLU A 334 16.63 16.46 -5.10
N SER A 335 16.10 16.94 -3.95
CA SER A 335 14.68 17.17 -3.66
C SER A 335 14.21 18.61 -3.94
#